data_AF-A0A354HEJ0-F1
#
_entry.id   AF-A0A354HEJ0-F1
#
_cell.length_a   1.000
_cell.length_b   1.000
_cell.length_c   1.000
_cell.angle_alpha   90.00
_cell.angle_beta   90.00
_cell.angle_gamma   90.00
#
_symmetry.space_group_name_H-M   'P 1'
#
loop_
_entity.id
_entity.type
_entity.pdbx_description
1 polymer ?
#
loop_
_entity_poly.entity_id
_entity_poly.type
_entity_poly.pdbx_seq_one_letter_code
_entity_poly.pdbx_strand_id
1 'polypeptide(L)'
;MYDNKLICGICGGAVNADENGVSGVCSHCGNKMMYPGSDIKKINRITYLRNTFKFDEAEKLAKELAAANPDDCEAHWNLLLCEYGIQYVREGANLYAVCRKDISDLPAFKESVNYKAATEKASEELRPGYEELGDAIEDSVSITRNVLKQEKGYDVFILSPDNATADTDIDGDKIFLRFTSNLGFSTFYAPEMMKDIDAVEKAAQTVFALKNSRILLPSFRTKDDCRDGFLEYAVNMFCEAARKDEEKLVFPIFNASVLQFQQLPEKLVWCDEIFNCAEDEFMREISDKVESILKPEVNAIEPETLVTATAANKENLVKRAYMFLEDGEFETADSYFDKILDIDIEDSRAYIGKLLAECKLRNEEEIRNLPQTVTDDKNFKKAIRFATPEQKAHYEALNGAIVARIEEEKREIAEQHAKLKAEREEKEAIERERRARQNKEERKLEYQRRRDPMRKTLLEVQAELGKTFLSPKRKTELKEQEETLKRNLKNLDDIFFDIFD
;
A
#
# COMPACT_ATOMS: atom_id res chain seq x y z
N MET A 1 33.88 -16.82 14.44
CA MET A 1 33.49 -18.25 14.31
C MET A 1 32.37 -18.51 13.30
N TYR A 2 31.83 -17.49 12.59
CA TYR A 2 30.78 -17.68 11.55
C TYR A 2 31.30 -17.58 10.11
N ASP A 3 32.62 -17.54 9.91
CA ASP A 3 33.23 -16.94 8.72
C ASP A 3 33.09 -17.73 7.41
N ASN A 4 32.60 -18.98 7.43
CA ASN A 4 32.46 -19.80 6.21
C ASN A 4 31.06 -20.45 6.05
N LYS A 5 30.03 -19.94 6.75
CA LYS A 5 28.66 -20.45 6.56
C LYS A 5 27.94 -19.61 5.51
N LEU A 6 27.37 -20.28 4.50
CA LEU A 6 26.55 -19.61 3.50
C LEU A 6 25.27 -19.08 4.16
N ILE A 7 24.92 -17.83 3.86
CA ILE A 7 23.61 -17.28 4.22
C ILE A 7 22.66 -17.46 3.05
N CYS A 8 21.38 -17.62 3.36
CA CYS A 8 20.35 -17.76 2.36
C CYS A 8 20.27 -16.48 1.50
N GLY A 9 20.45 -16.63 0.19
CA GLY A 9 20.36 -15.53 -0.78
C GLY A 9 18.98 -14.88 -0.85
N ILE A 10 17.98 -15.54 -0.26
CA ILE A 10 16.58 -15.11 -0.26
C ILE A 10 16.21 -14.39 1.04
N CYS A 11 16.41 -15.02 2.21
CA CYS A 11 15.94 -14.45 3.49
C CYS A 11 17.08 -14.10 4.47
N GLY A 12 18.34 -14.27 4.09
CA GLY A 12 19.50 -14.03 4.96
C GLY A 12 19.68 -15.02 6.12
N GLY A 13 18.81 -16.03 6.24
CA GLY A 13 18.87 -17.05 7.27
C GLY A 13 20.05 -18.02 7.09
N ALA A 14 20.42 -18.73 8.14
CA ALA A 14 21.49 -19.73 8.07
C ALA A 14 21.12 -20.89 7.12
N VAL A 15 22.08 -21.32 6.30
CA VAL A 15 21.93 -22.49 5.44
C VAL A 15 22.59 -23.70 6.12
N ASN A 16 21.81 -24.75 6.34
CA ASN A 16 22.34 -26.02 6.84
C ASN A 16 22.83 -26.84 5.64
N ALA A 17 24.15 -27.06 5.57
CA ALA A 17 24.75 -27.89 4.53
C ALA A 17 24.22 -29.33 4.58
N ASP A 18 24.10 -29.94 3.42
CA ASP A 18 23.88 -31.37 3.25
C ASP A 18 25.12 -32.19 3.64
N GLU A 19 25.00 -33.52 3.65
CA GLU A 19 26.09 -34.43 4.04
C GLU A 19 27.33 -34.31 3.14
N ASN A 20 27.15 -33.85 1.90
CA ASN A 20 28.22 -33.71 0.90
C ASN A 20 28.84 -32.31 0.89
N GLY A 21 28.25 -31.33 1.58
CA GLY A 21 28.69 -29.94 1.60
C GLY A 21 28.53 -29.18 0.29
N VAL A 22 27.68 -29.67 -0.62
CA VAL A 22 27.51 -29.13 -1.99
C VAL A 22 26.23 -28.28 -2.08
N SER A 23 25.22 -28.63 -1.30
CA SER A 23 23.99 -27.84 -1.18
C SER A 23 23.57 -27.73 0.27
N GLY A 24 22.53 -26.95 0.55
CA GLY A 24 21.97 -26.85 1.88
C GLY A 24 20.58 -26.24 1.88
N VAL A 25 19.86 -26.45 2.98
CA VAL A 25 18.50 -25.93 3.13
C VAL A 25 18.53 -24.79 4.14
N CYS A 26 17.93 -23.65 3.78
CA CYS A 26 17.78 -22.55 4.71
C CYS A 26 16.87 -22.95 5.87
N SER A 27 17.38 -22.82 7.10
CA SER A 27 16.62 -23.17 8.31
C SER A 27 15.40 -22.27 8.55
N HIS A 28 15.31 -21.14 7.86
CA HIS A 28 14.26 -20.15 8.03
C HIS A 28 13.22 -20.20 6.91
N CYS A 29 13.63 -20.18 5.63
CA CYS A 29 12.70 -20.15 4.51
C CYS A 29 12.53 -21.48 3.77
N GLY A 30 13.28 -22.52 4.15
CA GLY A 30 13.19 -23.85 3.52
C GLY A 30 13.75 -23.95 2.11
N ASN A 31 14.24 -22.85 1.52
CA ASN A 31 14.81 -22.89 0.17
C ASN A 31 16.15 -23.62 0.16
N LYS A 32 16.32 -24.45 -0.87
CA LYS A 32 17.59 -25.08 -1.19
C LYS A 32 18.52 -24.03 -1.78
N MET A 33 19.74 -23.96 -1.26
CA MET A 33 20.81 -23.07 -1.67
C MET A 33 22.02 -23.93 -2.02
N MET A 34 22.83 -23.48 -2.97
CA MET A 34 24.05 -24.22 -3.34
C MET A 34 25.24 -23.63 -2.61
N TYR A 35 26.12 -24.49 -2.09
CA TYR A 35 27.36 -24.01 -1.51
C TYR A 35 28.31 -23.65 -2.64
N PRO A 36 28.74 -22.38 -2.74
CA PRO A 36 29.61 -21.94 -3.81
C PRO A 36 30.99 -22.59 -3.67
N GLY A 37 31.63 -22.90 -4.79
CA GLY A 37 33.05 -23.25 -4.81
C GLY A 37 33.95 -22.03 -4.55
N SER A 38 33.40 -20.83 -4.77
CA SER A 38 34.04 -19.54 -4.55
C SER A 38 33.92 -19.02 -3.11
N ASP A 39 34.40 -17.79 -2.89
CA ASP A 39 34.49 -17.15 -1.59
C ASP A 39 33.10 -16.87 -0.98
N ILE A 40 32.67 -17.74 -0.05
CA ILE A 40 31.43 -17.64 0.72
C ILE A 40 31.29 -16.27 1.40
N LYS A 41 32.38 -15.67 1.90
CA LYS A 41 32.30 -14.35 2.57
C LYS A 41 31.92 -13.28 1.57
N LYS A 42 32.48 -13.33 0.36
CA LYS A 42 32.13 -12.40 -0.72
C LYS A 42 30.68 -12.59 -1.17
N ILE A 43 30.20 -13.82 -1.33
CA ILE A 43 28.80 -14.10 -1.71
C ILE A 43 27.83 -13.60 -0.64
N ASN A 44 28.11 -13.88 0.63
CA ASN A 44 27.32 -13.35 1.74
C ASN A 44 27.31 -11.82 1.73
N ARG A 45 28.44 -11.18 1.43
CA ARG A 45 28.53 -9.71 1.32
C ARG A 45 27.73 -9.17 0.14
N ILE A 46 27.80 -9.78 -1.04
CA ILE A 46 27.01 -9.42 -2.22
C ILE A 46 25.52 -9.51 -1.90
N THR A 47 25.10 -10.62 -1.29
CA THR A 47 23.70 -10.83 -0.86
C THR A 47 23.25 -9.73 0.10
N TYR A 48 24.05 -9.42 1.12
CA TYR A 48 23.74 -8.34 2.07
C TYR A 48 23.58 -6.99 1.37
N LEU A 49 24.52 -6.63 0.49
CA LEU A 49 24.48 -5.36 -0.24
C LEU A 49 23.23 -5.25 -1.13
N ARG A 50 22.90 -6.31 -1.87
CA ARG A 50 21.69 -6.39 -2.70
C ARG A 50 20.42 -6.23 -1.86
N ASN A 51 20.34 -6.91 -0.72
CA ASN A 51 19.20 -6.84 0.18
C ASN A 51 19.08 -5.50 0.92
N THR A 52 20.16 -4.70 0.95
CA THR A 52 20.20 -3.36 1.55
C THR A 52 20.27 -2.24 0.50
N PHE A 53 19.85 -2.54 -0.74
CA PHE A 53 19.76 -1.59 -1.87
C PHE A 53 21.10 -0.99 -2.34
N LYS A 54 22.23 -1.56 -1.93
CA LYS A 54 23.58 -1.16 -2.35
C LYS A 54 24.01 -1.90 -3.62
N PHE A 55 23.21 -1.78 -4.67
CA PHE A 55 23.37 -2.58 -5.88
C PHE A 55 24.68 -2.33 -6.63
N ASP A 56 25.19 -1.09 -6.68
CA ASP A 56 26.45 -0.79 -7.38
C ASP A 56 27.66 -1.43 -6.69
N GLU A 57 27.69 -1.38 -5.36
CA GLU A 57 28.71 -2.08 -4.57
C GLU A 57 28.59 -3.61 -4.74
N ALA A 58 27.36 -4.13 -4.73
CA ALA A 58 27.09 -5.56 -4.92
C ALA A 58 27.57 -6.03 -6.30
N GLU A 59 27.24 -5.28 -7.35
CA GLU A 59 27.60 -5.59 -8.73
C GLU A 59 29.11 -5.54 -8.95
N LYS A 60 29.80 -4.56 -8.36
CA LYS A 60 31.27 -4.49 -8.41
C LYS A 60 31.89 -5.74 -7.79
N LEU A 61 31.46 -6.14 -6.60
CA LEU A 61 31.97 -7.34 -5.93
C LEU A 61 31.60 -8.62 -6.68
N ALA A 62 30.40 -8.68 -7.27
CA ALA A 62 29.96 -9.83 -8.05
C ALA A 62 30.79 -9.98 -9.35
N LYS A 63 31.12 -8.87 -10.02
CA LYS A 63 32.04 -8.87 -11.18
C LYS A 63 33.43 -9.38 -10.81
N GLU A 64 33.99 -8.90 -9.70
CA GLU A 64 35.28 -9.38 -9.18
C GLU A 64 35.23 -10.88 -8.83
N LEU A 65 34.14 -11.35 -8.23
CA LEU A 65 33.95 -12.75 -7.88
C LEU A 65 33.84 -13.65 -9.12
N ALA A 66 33.02 -13.28 -10.09
CA ALA A 66 32.83 -14.03 -11.34
C ALA A 66 34.10 -14.05 -12.20
N ALA A 67 34.88 -12.96 -12.22
CA ALA A 67 36.17 -12.92 -12.90
C ALA A 67 37.22 -13.81 -12.24
N ALA A 68 37.23 -13.89 -10.90
CA ALA A 68 38.14 -14.75 -10.15
C ALA A 68 37.75 -16.24 -10.19
N ASN A 69 36.45 -16.53 -10.39
CA ASN A 69 35.90 -17.89 -10.37
C ASN A 69 35.04 -18.11 -11.63
N PRO A 70 35.65 -18.12 -12.83
CA PRO A 70 34.90 -18.16 -14.08
C PRO A 70 34.09 -19.44 -14.27
N ASP A 71 34.45 -20.53 -13.59
CA ASP A 71 33.75 -21.82 -13.68
C ASP A 71 32.71 -22.04 -12.56
N ASP A 72 32.52 -21.08 -11.64
CA ASP A 72 31.56 -21.22 -10.54
C ASP A 72 30.16 -20.70 -10.94
N CYS A 73 29.16 -21.60 -10.95
CA CYS A 73 27.77 -21.28 -11.23
C CYS A 73 27.19 -20.21 -10.28
N GLU A 74 27.51 -20.25 -8.99
CA GLU A 74 26.99 -19.29 -8.01
C GLU A 74 27.56 -17.89 -8.22
N ALA A 75 28.80 -17.79 -8.70
CA ALA A 75 29.41 -16.50 -9.01
C ALA A 75 28.69 -15.80 -10.18
N HIS A 76 28.39 -16.54 -11.24
CA HIS A 76 27.59 -16.04 -12.38
C HIS A 76 26.15 -15.73 -11.98
N TRP A 77 25.53 -16.58 -11.14
CA TRP A 77 24.17 -16.35 -10.65
C TRP A 77 24.07 -15.07 -9.82
N ASN A 78 25.01 -14.84 -8.89
CA ASN A 78 25.00 -13.61 -8.07
C ASN A 78 25.26 -12.35 -8.92
N LEU A 79 26.09 -12.44 -9.96
CA LEU A 79 26.27 -11.34 -10.90
C LEU A 79 24.98 -11.06 -11.68
N LEU A 80 24.32 -12.09 -12.20
CA LEU A 80 23.03 -11.98 -12.87
C LEU A 80 21.97 -11.28 -11.99
N LEU A 81 21.85 -11.69 -10.71
CA LEU A 81 20.91 -11.07 -9.78
C LEU A 81 21.23 -9.58 -9.55
N CYS A 82 22.50 -9.18 -9.55
CA CYS A 82 22.91 -7.78 -9.42
C CYS A 82 22.61 -6.95 -10.67
N GLU A 83 22.81 -7.52 -11.86
CA GLU A 83 22.54 -6.86 -13.16
C GLU A 83 21.06 -6.48 -13.28
N TYR A 84 20.16 -7.42 -12.99
CA TYR A 84 18.71 -7.19 -13.06
C TYR A 84 18.14 -6.50 -11.80
N GLY A 85 18.99 -6.22 -10.79
CA GLY A 85 18.56 -5.59 -9.55
C GLY A 85 17.53 -6.44 -8.79
N ILE A 86 17.67 -7.76 -8.83
CA ILE A 86 16.72 -8.68 -8.19
C ILE A 86 16.84 -8.56 -6.68
N GLN A 87 15.71 -8.51 -5.98
CA GLN A 87 15.62 -8.67 -4.53
C GLN A 87 14.52 -9.68 -4.22
N TYR A 88 14.65 -10.43 -3.13
CA TYR A 88 13.56 -11.31 -2.69
C TYR A 88 12.76 -10.64 -1.59
N VAL A 89 11.46 -10.44 -1.82
CA VAL A 89 10.53 -9.79 -0.90
C VAL A 89 9.49 -10.81 -0.43
N ARG A 90 9.28 -10.88 0.88
CA ARG A 90 8.26 -11.75 1.48
C ARG A 90 7.02 -10.93 1.79
N GLU A 91 5.87 -11.36 1.27
CA GLU A 91 4.56 -10.78 1.56
C GLU A 91 3.60 -11.91 1.93
N GLY A 92 3.23 -11.96 3.22
CA GLY A 92 2.52 -13.10 3.80
C GLY A 92 3.31 -14.40 3.70
N ALA A 93 2.67 -15.45 3.17
CA ALA A 93 3.30 -16.75 2.92
C ALA A 93 4.16 -16.77 1.65
N ASN A 94 3.96 -15.80 0.75
CA ASN A 94 4.56 -15.78 -0.58
C ASN A 94 5.93 -15.10 -0.56
N LEU A 95 6.76 -15.49 -1.52
CA LEU A 95 8.09 -14.94 -1.74
C LEU A 95 8.19 -14.53 -3.21
N TYR A 96 8.50 -13.27 -3.44
CA TYR A 96 8.58 -12.69 -4.77
C TYR A 96 10.01 -12.29 -5.09
N ALA A 97 10.48 -12.63 -6.30
CA ALA A 97 11.67 -12.02 -6.87
C ALA A 97 11.25 -10.72 -7.56
N VAL A 98 11.72 -9.57 -7.09
CA VAL A 98 11.31 -8.25 -7.60
C VAL A 98 12.49 -7.55 -8.26
N CYS A 99 12.23 -6.83 -9.36
CA CYS A 99 13.25 -6.02 -10.03
C CYS A 99 13.26 -4.60 -9.45
N ARG A 100 14.42 -4.11 -9.01
CA ARG A 100 14.59 -2.77 -8.42
C ARG A 100 15.36 -1.78 -9.32
N LYS A 101 15.78 -2.23 -10.51
CA LYS A 101 16.51 -1.43 -11.50
C LYS A 101 15.68 -1.23 -12.77
N ASP A 102 15.99 -0.17 -13.52
CA ASP A 102 15.55 -0.07 -14.92
C ASP A 102 16.28 -1.13 -15.75
N ILE A 103 15.52 -2.05 -16.31
CA ILE A 103 16.00 -3.20 -17.09
C ILE A 103 15.68 -3.08 -18.58
N SER A 104 15.30 -1.88 -19.05
CA SER A 104 14.85 -1.65 -20.43
C SER A 104 15.90 -2.06 -21.46
N ASP A 105 17.18 -1.86 -21.14
CA ASP A 105 18.31 -2.14 -22.04
C ASP A 105 18.90 -3.55 -21.87
N LEU A 106 18.35 -4.37 -20.95
CA LEU A 106 18.83 -5.72 -20.68
C LEU A 106 18.09 -6.77 -21.53
N PRO A 107 18.80 -7.81 -22.01
CA PRO A 107 18.17 -8.93 -22.74
C PRO A 107 17.19 -9.69 -21.85
N ALA A 108 16.36 -10.58 -22.41
CA ALA A 108 15.51 -11.47 -21.61
C ALA A 108 16.32 -12.18 -20.52
N PHE A 109 15.73 -12.43 -19.34
CA PHE A 109 16.50 -12.88 -18.18
C PHE A 109 17.26 -14.17 -18.49
N LYS A 110 16.60 -15.11 -19.16
CA LYS A 110 17.19 -16.38 -19.62
C LYS A 110 18.12 -16.24 -20.83
N GLU A 111 18.07 -15.12 -21.53
CA GLU A 111 18.99 -14.84 -22.64
C GLU A 111 20.32 -14.24 -22.17
N SER A 112 20.39 -13.75 -20.92
CA SER A 112 21.59 -13.21 -20.30
C SER A 112 22.76 -14.20 -20.38
N VAL A 113 23.94 -13.65 -20.65
CA VAL A 113 25.20 -14.41 -20.66
C VAL A 113 25.46 -15.05 -19.29
N ASN A 114 25.12 -14.36 -18.21
CA ASN A 114 25.34 -14.87 -16.85
C ASN A 114 24.33 -15.95 -16.46
N TYR A 115 23.09 -15.91 -16.98
CA TYR A 115 22.12 -16.99 -16.79
C TYR A 115 22.59 -18.28 -17.48
N LYS A 116 23.01 -18.17 -18.74
CA LYS A 116 23.57 -19.31 -19.50
C LYS A 116 24.82 -19.86 -18.81
N ALA A 117 25.73 -18.98 -18.39
CA ALA A 117 26.91 -19.39 -17.65
C ALA A 117 26.58 -20.11 -16.34
N ALA A 118 25.61 -19.61 -15.56
CA ALA A 118 25.21 -20.25 -14.31
C ALA A 118 24.61 -21.65 -14.53
N THR A 119 23.74 -21.81 -15.53
CA THR A 119 23.06 -23.10 -15.82
C THR A 119 23.96 -24.13 -16.51
N GLU A 120 24.87 -23.69 -17.38
CA GLU A 120 25.86 -24.54 -18.04
C GLU A 120 26.90 -25.08 -17.05
N LYS A 121 27.33 -24.26 -16.09
CA LYS A 121 28.34 -24.61 -15.08
C LYS A 121 27.75 -25.33 -13.87
N ALA A 122 26.43 -25.30 -13.72
CA ALA A 122 25.75 -26.08 -12.70
C ALA A 122 25.85 -27.58 -13.01
N SER A 123 26.09 -28.40 -11.99
CA SER A 123 26.00 -29.86 -12.11
C SER A 123 24.58 -30.30 -12.46
N GLU A 124 24.42 -31.52 -12.96
CA GLU A 124 23.11 -32.06 -13.35
C GLU A 124 22.07 -32.03 -12.21
N GLU A 125 22.52 -32.19 -10.97
CA GLU A 125 21.66 -32.16 -9.79
C GLU A 125 21.19 -30.74 -9.41
N LEU A 126 21.96 -29.70 -9.78
CA LEU A 126 21.72 -28.31 -9.38
C LEU A 126 21.01 -27.50 -10.45
N ARG A 127 21.21 -27.85 -11.73
CA ARG A 127 20.62 -27.15 -12.89
C ARG A 127 19.10 -26.96 -12.79
N PRO A 128 18.30 -27.98 -12.39
CA PRO A 128 16.84 -27.80 -12.26
C PRO A 128 16.44 -26.69 -11.28
N GLY A 129 17.22 -26.48 -10.20
CA GLY A 129 16.94 -25.42 -9.24
C GLY A 129 17.18 -24.02 -9.80
N TYR A 130 18.22 -23.85 -10.61
CA TYR A 130 18.48 -22.57 -11.29
C TYR A 130 17.46 -22.31 -12.41
N GLU A 131 17.00 -23.36 -13.09
CA GLU A 131 15.92 -23.26 -14.08
C GLU A 131 14.62 -22.82 -13.41
N GLU A 132 14.21 -23.46 -12.30
CA GLU A 132 13.02 -23.07 -11.53
C GLU A 132 13.10 -21.63 -10.99
N LEU A 133 14.23 -21.24 -10.41
CA LEU A 133 14.44 -19.85 -9.97
C LEU A 133 14.43 -18.87 -11.16
N GLY A 134 14.98 -19.27 -12.29
CA GLY A 134 15.01 -18.48 -13.52
C GLY A 134 13.64 -18.27 -14.14
N ASP A 135 12.78 -19.30 -14.08
CA ASP A 135 11.37 -19.20 -14.50
C ASP A 135 10.66 -18.13 -13.65
N ALA A 136 10.76 -18.23 -12.33
CA ALA A 136 10.14 -17.29 -11.41
C ALA A 136 10.64 -15.83 -11.60
N ILE A 137 11.93 -15.65 -11.90
CA ILE A 137 12.49 -14.31 -12.15
C ILE A 137 12.08 -13.78 -13.53
N GLU A 138 12.03 -14.63 -14.57
CA GLU A 138 11.62 -14.20 -15.92
C GLU A 138 10.18 -13.66 -15.93
N ASP A 139 9.29 -14.27 -15.16
CA ASP A 139 7.91 -13.77 -14.98
C ASP A 139 7.92 -12.35 -14.39
N SER A 140 8.67 -12.12 -13.31
CA SER A 140 8.81 -10.80 -12.69
C SER A 140 9.48 -9.77 -13.60
N VAL A 141 10.49 -10.19 -14.36
CA VAL A 141 11.17 -9.37 -15.36
C VAL A 141 10.20 -8.98 -16.49
N SER A 142 9.33 -9.90 -16.90
CA SER A 142 8.31 -9.65 -17.92
C SER A 142 7.26 -8.64 -17.44
N ILE A 143 6.77 -8.78 -16.21
CA ILE A 143 5.87 -7.80 -15.57
C ILE A 143 6.55 -6.41 -15.54
N THR A 144 7.80 -6.36 -15.05
CA THR A 144 8.56 -5.11 -14.95
C THR A 144 8.72 -4.43 -16.30
N ARG A 145 9.08 -5.18 -17.35
CA ARG A 145 9.17 -4.63 -18.71
C ARG A 145 7.85 -4.10 -19.25
N ASN A 146 6.74 -4.77 -18.96
CA ASN A 146 5.44 -4.32 -19.42
C ASN A 146 5.02 -3.00 -18.76
N VAL A 147 5.32 -2.83 -17.46
CA VAL A 147 5.12 -1.54 -16.77
C VAL A 147 6.04 -0.47 -17.35
N LEU A 148 7.31 -0.79 -17.60
CA LEU A 148 8.28 0.18 -18.16
C LEU A 148 7.96 0.67 -19.59
N LYS A 149 7.06 0.00 -20.32
CA LYS A 149 6.59 0.41 -21.64
C LYS A 149 5.46 1.43 -21.62
N GLN A 150 4.90 1.75 -20.45
CA GLN A 150 3.83 2.75 -20.34
C GLN A 150 4.33 4.13 -20.80
N GLU A 151 3.49 4.85 -21.54
CA GLU A 151 3.88 6.14 -22.15
C GLU A 151 3.71 7.34 -21.22
N LYS A 152 2.79 7.25 -20.25
CA LYS A 152 2.45 8.37 -19.36
C LYS A 152 3.20 8.27 -18.04
N GLY A 153 4.14 9.18 -17.83
CA GLY A 153 4.81 9.38 -16.55
C GLY A 153 3.97 10.14 -15.52
N TYR A 154 4.65 10.62 -14.48
CA TYR A 154 4.03 11.43 -13.41
C TYR A 154 4.67 12.82 -13.36
N ASP A 155 3.88 13.82 -13.03
CA ASP A 155 4.39 15.15 -12.75
C ASP A 155 5.20 15.14 -11.44
N VAL A 156 4.67 14.46 -10.43
CA VAL A 156 5.24 14.43 -9.07
C VAL A 156 5.33 12.99 -8.57
N PHE A 157 6.45 12.63 -7.94
CA PHE A 157 6.60 11.40 -7.16
C PHE A 157 6.92 11.74 -5.71
N ILE A 158 6.00 11.39 -4.81
CA ILE A 158 6.20 11.46 -3.37
C ILE A 158 6.89 10.19 -2.91
N LEU A 159 8.16 10.30 -2.54
CA LEU A 159 8.99 9.19 -2.10
C LEU A 159 9.06 9.19 -0.57
N SER A 160 8.46 8.16 0.03
CA SER A 160 8.53 7.88 1.46
C SER A 160 8.98 6.43 1.68
N PRO A 161 9.53 6.07 2.86
CA PRO A 161 9.86 4.67 3.15
C PRO A 161 8.66 3.73 2.95
N ASP A 162 8.89 2.59 2.28
CA ASP A 162 7.88 1.55 1.93
C ASP A 162 7.17 0.94 3.17
N ASN A 163 7.73 1.14 4.38
CA ASN A 163 7.24 0.56 5.64
C ASN A 163 6.51 1.58 6.53
N ALA A 164 5.68 2.45 5.95
CA ALA A 164 4.68 3.14 6.75
C ALA A 164 3.64 2.11 7.20
N THR A 165 3.88 1.45 8.36
CA THR A 165 2.76 1.12 9.24
C THR A 165 1.89 2.35 9.31
N ALA A 166 0.59 2.18 9.06
CA ALA A 166 -0.42 3.21 8.76
C ALA A 166 -0.68 4.23 9.88
N ASP A 167 0.34 4.65 10.64
CA ASP A 167 0.18 5.24 11.96
C ASP A 167 1.21 6.34 12.27
N THR A 168 1.63 7.15 11.28
CA THR A 168 2.37 8.40 11.58
C THR A 168 1.98 9.57 10.67
N ASP A 169 1.42 10.61 11.30
CA ASP A 169 1.01 11.96 10.85
C ASP A 169 2.14 12.79 10.21
N ILE A 170 2.77 12.27 9.16
CA ILE A 170 3.76 13.01 8.38
C ILE A 170 3.41 12.75 6.92
N ASP A 171 2.52 13.62 6.45
CA ASP A 171 1.47 13.31 5.49
C ASP A 171 1.94 13.19 4.04
N GLY A 172 2.51 12.04 3.68
CA GLY A 172 2.51 11.61 2.28
C GLY A 172 1.09 11.65 1.70
N ASP A 173 0.07 11.34 2.50
CA ASP A 173 -1.34 11.36 2.14
C ASP A 173 -1.89 12.77 1.88
N LYS A 174 -1.62 13.76 2.75
CA LYS A 174 -2.04 15.17 2.51
C LYS A 174 -1.27 15.80 1.36
N ILE A 175 0.02 15.51 1.21
CA ILE A 175 0.79 15.95 0.04
C ILE A 175 0.15 15.32 -1.20
N PHE A 176 -0.08 14.01 -1.21
CA PHE A 176 -0.73 13.33 -2.32
C PHE A 176 -2.10 13.92 -2.67
N LEU A 177 -2.98 14.13 -1.68
CA LEU A 177 -4.28 14.76 -1.87
C LEU A 177 -4.17 16.20 -2.39
N ARG A 178 -3.21 16.99 -1.89
CA ARG A 178 -2.97 18.36 -2.36
C ARG A 178 -2.57 18.37 -3.83
N PHE A 179 -1.57 17.59 -4.20
CA PHE A 179 -1.02 17.55 -5.55
C PHE A 179 -2.01 16.95 -6.55
N THR A 180 -2.80 15.95 -6.15
CA THR A 180 -3.84 15.35 -7.00
C THR A 180 -5.14 16.16 -7.01
N SER A 181 -5.84 16.24 -5.88
CA SER A 181 -7.23 16.70 -5.78
C SER A 181 -7.37 18.22 -5.85
N ASN A 182 -6.39 18.98 -5.34
CA ASN A 182 -6.43 20.45 -5.40
C ASN A 182 -5.76 21.02 -6.65
N LEU A 183 -4.56 20.51 -7.00
CA LEU A 183 -3.74 21.08 -8.06
C LEU A 183 -3.90 20.37 -9.42
N GLY A 184 -4.40 19.13 -9.42
CA GLY A 184 -4.68 18.36 -10.64
C GLY A 184 -3.45 17.70 -11.28
N PHE A 185 -2.36 17.52 -10.54
CA PHE A 185 -1.14 16.92 -11.05
C PHE A 185 -1.17 15.39 -11.01
N SER A 186 -0.61 14.76 -12.05
CA SER A 186 -0.38 13.32 -12.08
C SER A 186 0.68 12.98 -11.03
N THR A 187 0.26 12.42 -9.89
CA THR A 187 1.15 12.19 -8.75
C THR A 187 1.24 10.71 -8.45
N PHE A 188 2.45 10.19 -8.27
CA PHE A 188 2.68 8.85 -7.76
C PHE A 188 3.00 8.90 -6.26
N TYR A 189 2.32 8.08 -5.48
CA TYR A 189 2.60 7.85 -4.07
C TYR A 189 2.23 6.41 -3.73
N ALA A 190 3.24 5.63 -3.32
CA ALA A 190 3.17 4.19 -3.21
C ALA A 190 2.04 3.67 -2.30
N PRO A 191 1.87 4.19 -1.06
CA PRO A 191 0.81 3.72 -0.16
C PRO A 191 -0.61 3.88 -0.69
N GLU A 192 -0.89 4.90 -1.52
CA GLU A 192 -2.23 5.10 -2.09
C GLU A 192 -2.42 4.34 -3.40
N MET A 193 -1.43 4.39 -4.30
CA MET A 193 -1.56 3.85 -5.66
C MET A 193 -1.47 2.32 -5.72
N MET A 194 -1.00 1.66 -4.65
CA MET A 194 -0.57 0.26 -4.70
C MET A 194 -1.21 -0.65 -3.62
N LYS A 195 -2.35 -0.27 -3.03
CA LYS A 195 -2.99 -0.99 -1.92
C LYS A 195 -3.32 -2.46 -2.23
N ASP A 196 -3.72 -2.76 -3.46
CA ASP A 196 -4.25 -4.08 -3.87
C ASP A 196 -3.39 -4.82 -4.91
N ILE A 197 -2.13 -4.41 -5.11
CA ILE A 197 -1.20 -5.08 -6.04
C ILE A 197 -0.10 -5.86 -5.28
N ASP A 198 0.44 -6.89 -5.92
CA ASP A 198 1.48 -7.73 -5.32
C ASP A 198 2.87 -7.05 -5.29
N ALA A 199 3.81 -7.65 -4.56
CA ALA A 199 5.16 -7.12 -4.42
C ALA A 199 5.94 -6.95 -5.73
N VAL A 200 5.67 -7.75 -6.76
CA VAL A 200 6.36 -7.65 -8.07
C VAL A 200 5.87 -6.42 -8.81
N GLU A 201 4.56 -6.26 -8.91
CA GLU A 201 3.97 -5.10 -9.57
C GLU A 201 4.30 -3.81 -8.80
N LYS A 202 4.29 -3.83 -7.46
CA LYS A 202 4.73 -2.70 -6.61
C LYS A 202 6.13 -2.22 -6.96
N ALA A 203 7.08 -3.17 -7.06
CA ALA A 203 8.45 -2.84 -7.41
C ALA A 203 8.56 -2.29 -8.83
N ALA A 204 7.87 -2.90 -9.79
CA ALA A 204 7.85 -2.45 -11.18
C ALA A 204 7.32 -1.01 -11.33
N GLN A 205 6.20 -0.70 -10.67
CA GLN A 205 5.60 0.64 -10.66
C GLN A 205 6.53 1.68 -10.01
N THR A 206 7.23 1.30 -8.95
CA THR A 206 8.21 2.16 -8.28
C THR A 206 9.39 2.49 -9.21
N VAL A 207 9.94 1.50 -9.92
CA VAL A 207 11.00 1.73 -10.91
C VAL A 207 10.49 2.63 -12.05
N PHE A 208 9.27 2.39 -12.51
CA PHE A 208 8.63 3.22 -13.53
C PHE A 208 8.46 4.68 -13.07
N ALA A 209 7.99 4.92 -11.85
CA ALA A 209 7.86 6.26 -11.29
C ALA A 209 9.22 6.96 -11.16
N LEU A 210 10.24 6.29 -10.60
CA LEU A 210 11.59 6.90 -10.53
C LEU A 210 12.13 7.30 -11.91
N LYS A 211 11.88 6.48 -12.93
CA LYS A 211 12.29 6.76 -14.31
C LYS A 211 11.48 7.89 -14.94
N ASN A 212 10.15 7.89 -14.78
CA ASN A 212 9.25 8.71 -15.58
C ASN A 212 8.57 9.85 -14.80
N SER A 213 8.99 10.13 -13.57
CA SER A 213 8.55 11.32 -12.84
C SER A 213 9.41 12.55 -13.15
N ARG A 214 8.76 13.72 -13.26
CA ARG A 214 9.44 15.02 -13.44
C ARG A 214 9.99 15.54 -12.11
N ILE A 215 9.18 15.55 -11.06
CA ILE A 215 9.58 16.07 -9.74
C ILE A 215 9.61 14.93 -8.71
N LEU A 216 10.70 14.78 -7.96
CA LEU A 216 10.79 13.90 -6.80
C LEU A 216 10.68 14.71 -5.50
N LEU A 217 9.78 14.27 -4.62
CA LEU A 217 9.60 14.80 -3.26
C LEU A 217 10.01 13.72 -2.24
N PRO A 218 11.31 13.56 -1.93
CA PRO A 218 11.74 12.60 -0.92
C PRO A 218 11.48 13.13 0.49
N SER A 219 10.74 12.37 1.29
CA SER A 219 10.31 12.76 2.64
C SER A 219 11.12 12.06 3.73
N PHE A 220 11.78 12.86 4.57
CA PHE A 220 12.59 12.43 5.70
C PHE A 220 11.96 12.89 7.01
N ARG A 221 11.41 11.94 7.74
CA ARG A 221 10.57 12.18 8.91
C ARG A 221 11.30 11.90 10.20
N THR A 222 12.13 10.86 10.15
CA THR A 222 12.88 10.35 11.29
C THR A 222 14.35 10.17 10.95
N LYS A 223 15.19 9.98 11.98
CA LYS A 223 16.61 9.65 11.79
C LYS A 223 16.82 8.29 11.13
N ASP A 224 15.83 7.39 11.22
CA ASP A 224 15.88 6.08 10.59
C ASP A 224 15.59 6.18 9.10
N ASP A 225 14.73 7.12 8.68
CA ASP A 225 14.49 7.41 7.25
C ASP A 225 15.80 7.84 6.56
N CYS A 226 16.61 8.67 7.24
CA CYS A 226 17.94 9.07 6.74
C CYS A 226 18.92 7.90 6.57
N ARG A 227 18.60 6.72 7.10
CA ARG A 227 19.41 5.49 7.05
C ARG A 227 18.69 4.36 6.30
N ASP A 228 17.53 4.63 5.74
CA ASP A 228 16.76 3.66 4.98
C ASP A 228 17.44 3.43 3.62
N GLY A 229 17.83 2.17 3.37
CA GLY A 229 18.59 1.83 2.18
C GLY A 229 17.80 2.04 0.88
N PHE A 230 16.48 1.83 0.91
CA PHE A 230 15.64 2.06 -0.26
C PHE A 230 15.52 3.56 -0.55
N LEU A 231 15.25 4.38 0.47
CA LEU A 231 15.15 5.83 0.33
C LEU A 231 16.47 6.42 -0.20
N GLU A 232 17.61 6.00 0.37
CA GLU A 232 18.94 6.38 -0.11
C GLU A 232 19.15 5.98 -1.58
N TYR A 233 18.85 4.72 -1.93
CA TYR A 233 18.99 4.22 -3.31
C TYR A 233 18.11 4.98 -4.32
N ALA A 234 16.83 5.18 -4.00
CA ALA A 234 15.87 5.85 -4.87
C ALA A 234 16.24 7.32 -5.09
N VAL A 235 16.64 8.03 -4.03
CA VAL A 235 17.16 9.40 -4.11
C VAL A 235 18.42 9.46 -4.99
N ASN A 236 19.37 8.57 -4.76
CA ASN A 236 20.61 8.55 -5.53
C ASN A 236 20.34 8.35 -7.02
N MET A 237 19.48 7.39 -7.36
CA MET A 237 19.14 7.10 -8.75
C MET A 237 18.43 8.27 -9.43
N PHE A 238 17.46 8.89 -8.76
CA PHE A 238 16.77 10.05 -9.32
C PHE A 238 17.69 11.26 -9.45
N CYS A 239 18.54 11.56 -8.46
CA CYS A 239 19.52 12.64 -8.54
C CYS A 239 20.53 12.43 -9.69
N GLU A 240 20.90 11.18 -10.00
CA GLU A 240 21.74 10.88 -11.15
C GLU A 240 21.03 11.09 -12.49
N ALA A 241 19.73 10.79 -12.55
CA ALA A 241 18.89 11.12 -13.71
C ALA A 241 18.74 12.65 -13.87
N ALA A 242 18.46 13.38 -12.79
CA ALA A 242 18.33 14.84 -12.77
C ALA A 242 19.60 15.59 -13.21
N ARG A 243 20.80 15.01 -12.98
CA ARG A 243 22.05 15.56 -13.51
C ARG A 243 22.18 15.46 -15.03
N LYS A 244 21.42 14.58 -15.67
CA LYS A 244 21.45 14.33 -17.12
C LYS A 244 20.25 14.94 -17.84
N ASP A 245 19.21 15.29 -17.09
CA ASP A 245 17.91 15.76 -17.59
C ASP A 245 17.45 16.93 -16.72
N GLU A 246 17.57 18.15 -17.24
CA GLU A 246 17.25 19.40 -16.53
C GLU A 246 15.75 19.54 -16.20
N GLU A 247 14.88 18.75 -16.85
CA GLU A 247 13.45 18.71 -16.52
C GLU A 247 13.18 17.96 -15.21
N LYS A 248 14.11 17.11 -14.76
CA LYS A 248 13.98 16.35 -13.53
C LYS A 248 14.46 17.15 -12.33
N LEU A 249 13.58 17.35 -11.36
CA LEU A 249 13.84 18.18 -10.18
C LEU A 249 13.63 17.39 -8.89
N VAL A 250 14.40 17.74 -7.85
CA VAL A 250 14.32 17.09 -6.53
C VAL A 250 14.11 18.16 -5.48
N PHE A 251 13.04 18.02 -4.69
CA PHE A 251 12.72 18.90 -3.57
C PHE A 251 12.60 18.10 -2.28
N PRO A 252 13.70 17.96 -1.52
CA PRO A 252 13.67 17.21 -0.28
C PRO A 252 12.76 17.85 0.76
N ILE A 253 12.00 17.00 1.46
CA ILE A 253 11.13 17.39 2.55
C ILE A 253 11.70 16.79 3.83
N PHE A 254 11.92 17.61 4.86
CA PHE A 254 12.39 17.12 6.15
C PHE A 254 11.65 17.77 7.32
N ASN A 255 11.62 17.10 8.46
CA ASN A 255 11.09 17.67 9.70
C ASN A 255 12.20 18.27 10.55
N ALA A 256 12.37 19.60 10.53
CA ALA A 256 13.40 20.28 11.31
C ALA A 256 13.23 20.16 12.84
N SER A 257 12.04 19.74 13.32
CA SER A 257 11.82 19.48 14.75
C SER A 257 12.54 18.21 15.24
N VAL A 258 12.91 17.30 14.33
CA VAL A 258 13.49 15.98 14.66
C VAL A 258 14.83 15.74 13.96
N LEU A 259 15.04 16.37 12.81
CA LEU A 259 16.20 16.18 11.94
C LEU A 259 16.98 17.47 11.73
N GLN A 260 18.30 17.35 11.73
CA GLN A 260 19.19 18.39 11.22
C GLN A 260 19.50 18.13 9.75
N PHE A 261 19.67 19.21 8.98
CA PHE A 261 19.97 19.13 7.55
C PHE A 261 21.17 18.23 7.21
N GLN A 262 22.22 18.25 8.04
CA GLN A 262 23.43 17.44 7.86
C GLN A 262 23.20 15.92 8.02
N GLN A 263 22.02 15.52 8.49
CA GLN A 263 21.65 14.13 8.62
C GLN A 263 21.01 13.56 7.35
N LEU A 264 20.63 14.41 6.39
CA LEU A 264 20.07 13.97 5.11
C LEU A 264 21.15 13.29 4.24
N PRO A 265 20.74 12.42 3.29
CA PRO A 265 21.67 11.80 2.34
C PRO A 265 22.59 12.82 1.65
N GLU A 266 23.88 12.49 1.53
CA GLU A 266 24.92 13.40 1.01
C GLU A 266 24.59 13.95 -0.39
N LYS A 267 23.91 13.17 -1.23
CA LYS A 267 23.51 13.59 -2.58
C LYS A 267 22.51 14.75 -2.58
N LEU A 268 21.78 14.97 -1.49
CA LEU A 268 20.80 16.05 -1.34
C LEU A 268 21.43 17.37 -0.86
N VAL A 269 22.69 17.37 -0.43
CA VAL A 269 23.40 18.58 0.01
C VAL A 269 23.51 19.62 -1.11
N TRP A 270 23.39 19.18 -2.36
CA TRP A 270 23.47 20.01 -3.56
C TRP A 270 22.10 20.51 -4.04
N CYS A 271 21.01 20.12 -3.39
CA CYS A 271 19.69 20.63 -3.71
C CYS A 271 19.57 22.07 -3.20
N ASP A 272 19.33 23.02 -4.12
CA ASP A 272 19.20 24.43 -3.77
C ASP A 272 17.94 24.72 -2.94
N GLU A 273 16.91 23.88 -3.06
CA GLU A 273 15.62 24.05 -2.41
C GLU A 273 15.25 22.80 -1.61
N ILE A 274 15.14 22.98 -0.29
CA ILE A 274 14.74 21.96 0.68
C ILE A 274 13.60 22.55 1.51
N PHE A 275 12.56 21.75 1.71
CA PHE A 275 11.34 22.16 2.40
C PHE A 275 11.26 21.57 3.81
N ASN A 276 10.92 22.42 4.78
CA ASN A 276 10.75 22.01 6.16
C ASN A 276 9.26 21.78 6.48
N CYS A 277 8.85 20.53 6.66
CA CYS A 277 7.45 20.21 6.94
C CYS A 277 6.97 20.62 8.35
N ALA A 278 7.86 21.13 9.21
CA ALA A 278 7.48 21.67 10.51
C ALA A 278 6.97 23.12 10.45
N GLU A 279 7.07 23.79 9.30
CA GLU A 279 6.62 25.17 9.11
C GLU A 279 5.15 25.23 8.67
N ASP A 280 4.39 26.19 9.19
CA ASP A 280 2.96 26.33 8.92
C ASP A 280 2.65 26.59 7.42
N GLU A 281 3.58 27.26 6.73
CA GLU A 281 3.43 27.63 5.31
C GLU A 281 3.95 26.55 4.35
N PHE A 282 4.54 25.47 4.85
CA PHE A 282 5.16 24.40 4.06
C PHE A 282 4.30 23.93 2.88
N MET A 283 3.04 23.58 3.15
CA MET A 283 2.13 23.05 2.12
C MET A 283 1.83 24.08 1.03
N ARG A 284 1.81 25.38 1.36
CA ARG A 284 1.64 26.47 0.40
C ARG A 284 2.90 26.63 -0.43
N GLU A 285 4.06 26.77 0.21
CA GLU A 285 5.34 27.00 -0.47
C GLU A 285 5.70 25.88 -1.47
N ILE A 286 5.56 24.61 -1.05
CA ILE A 286 5.85 23.48 -1.95
C ILE A 286 4.83 23.39 -3.09
N SER A 287 3.56 23.72 -2.84
CA SER A 287 2.52 23.78 -3.87
C SER A 287 2.85 24.86 -4.91
N ASP A 288 3.11 26.08 -4.45
CA ASP A 288 3.41 27.24 -5.30
C ASP A 288 4.67 26.96 -6.14
N LYS A 289 5.70 26.37 -5.53
CA LYS A 289 6.93 26.00 -6.23
C LYS A 289 6.66 25.01 -7.36
N VAL A 290 6.02 23.88 -7.06
CA VAL A 290 5.75 22.85 -8.05
C VAL A 290 4.78 23.35 -9.12
N GLU A 291 3.77 24.14 -8.75
CA GLU A 291 2.85 24.73 -9.70
C GLU A 291 3.54 25.69 -10.67
N SER A 292 4.46 26.53 -10.19
CA SER A 292 5.25 27.42 -11.05
C SER A 292 6.08 26.68 -12.11
N ILE A 293 6.48 25.43 -11.83
CA ILE A 293 7.27 24.59 -12.73
C ILE A 293 6.38 23.83 -13.73
N LEU A 294 5.26 23.29 -13.24
CA LEU A 294 4.37 22.43 -14.02
C LEU A 294 3.34 23.22 -14.83
N LYS A 295 2.97 24.40 -14.35
CA LYS A 295 2.09 25.37 -15.00
C LYS A 295 2.80 26.73 -15.06
N PRO A 296 3.93 26.84 -15.79
CA PRO A 296 4.55 28.14 -15.97
C PRO A 296 3.53 29.07 -16.62
N GLU A 297 3.17 30.17 -15.96
CA GLU A 297 2.29 31.17 -16.56
C GLU A 297 2.88 31.58 -17.91
N VAL A 298 2.08 31.45 -18.98
CA VAL A 298 2.39 32.11 -20.24
C VAL A 298 2.34 33.59 -19.92
N ASN A 299 3.50 34.21 -19.70
CA ASN A 299 3.66 35.63 -19.40
C ASN A 299 2.74 36.48 -20.29
N ALA A 300 1.56 36.81 -19.78
CA ALA A 300 0.70 37.83 -20.31
C ALA A 300 1.22 39.13 -19.69
N ILE A 301 2.02 39.82 -20.49
CA ILE A 301 2.35 41.26 -20.42
C ILE A 301 1.52 41.97 -19.35
N GLU A 302 2.15 42.37 -18.25
CA GLU A 302 1.59 43.38 -17.37
C GLU A 302 1.26 44.63 -18.19
N PRO A 303 0.04 45.20 -18.08
CA PRO A 303 -0.13 46.62 -18.26
C PRO A 303 -0.53 47.19 -16.92
N GLU A 304 0.41 47.86 -16.27
CA GLU A 304 0.09 48.98 -15.40
C GLU A 304 -0.87 49.91 -16.15
N THR A 305 -2.13 49.95 -15.75
CA THR A 305 -2.97 51.15 -15.91
C THR A 305 -4.03 51.16 -14.82
N LEU A 306 -3.79 51.97 -13.78
CA LEU A 306 -4.86 52.47 -12.93
C LEU A 306 -5.89 53.20 -13.81
N VAL A 307 -7.10 52.65 -13.92
CA VAL A 307 -8.26 53.39 -14.45
C VAL A 307 -9.26 53.54 -13.32
N THR A 308 -9.42 54.78 -12.85
CA THR A 308 -10.47 55.20 -11.91
C THR A 308 -11.87 54.82 -12.45
N ALA A 309 -12.62 54.01 -11.69
CA ALA A 309 -13.94 53.52 -12.09
C ALA A 309 -15.09 54.36 -11.50
N THR A 310 -16.10 54.64 -12.33
CA THR A 310 -17.42 55.18 -11.95
C THR A 310 -18.45 54.05 -11.83
N ALA A 311 -19.61 54.30 -11.21
CA ALA A 311 -20.67 53.31 -10.99
C ALA A 311 -21.19 52.61 -12.27
N ALA A 312 -21.11 53.25 -13.45
CA ALA A 312 -21.48 52.65 -14.73
C ALA A 312 -20.48 51.56 -15.21
N ASN A 313 -19.23 51.57 -14.72
CA ASN A 313 -18.24 50.55 -15.03
C ASN A 313 -18.40 49.28 -14.19
N LYS A 314 -18.93 49.40 -12.95
CA LYS A 314 -19.14 48.27 -12.04
C LYS A 314 -20.06 47.20 -12.61
N GLU A 315 -21.20 47.61 -13.17
CA GLU A 315 -22.18 46.65 -13.73
C GLU A 315 -21.65 45.93 -14.98
N ASN A 316 -20.80 46.59 -15.77
CA ASN A 316 -20.12 45.95 -16.90
C ASN A 316 -19.06 44.95 -16.43
N LEU A 317 -18.37 45.23 -15.32
CA LEU A 317 -17.43 44.30 -14.71
C LEU A 317 -18.16 43.06 -14.18
N VAL A 318 -19.30 43.23 -13.50
CA VAL A 318 -20.14 42.13 -13.01
C VAL A 318 -20.56 41.22 -14.17
N LYS A 319 -21.11 41.78 -15.25
CA LYS A 319 -21.51 40.99 -16.43
C LYS A 319 -20.36 40.21 -17.03
N ARG A 320 -19.17 40.83 -17.19
CA ARG A 320 -17.99 40.14 -17.71
C ARG A 320 -17.51 39.03 -16.77
N ALA A 321 -17.53 39.26 -15.47
CA ALA A 321 -17.13 38.28 -14.48
C ALA A 321 -17.99 37.01 -14.56
N TYR A 322 -19.31 37.16 -14.68
CA TYR A 322 -20.22 36.03 -14.88
C TYR A 322 -20.04 35.36 -16.25
N MET A 323 -19.73 36.11 -17.32
CA MET A 323 -19.39 35.50 -18.62
C MET A 323 -18.13 34.62 -18.52
N PHE A 324 -17.10 35.07 -17.80
CA PHE A 324 -15.90 34.24 -17.56
C PHE A 324 -16.22 32.96 -16.77
N LEU A 325 -17.15 33.02 -15.80
CA LEU A 325 -17.63 31.81 -15.11
C LEU A 325 -18.33 30.85 -16.09
N GLU A 326 -19.19 31.36 -16.98
CA GLU A 326 -19.88 30.55 -18.00
C GLU A 326 -18.89 29.89 -18.97
N ASP A 327 -17.85 30.63 -19.37
CA ASP A 327 -16.78 30.18 -20.27
C ASP A 327 -15.77 29.23 -19.57
N GLY A 328 -15.82 29.12 -18.24
CA GLY A 328 -14.93 28.27 -17.44
C GLY A 328 -13.55 28.89 -17.16
N GLU A 329 -13.41 30.20 -17.39
CA GLU A 329 -12.22 30.99 -17.05
C GLU A 329 -12.30 31.46 -15.58
N PHE A 330 -12.22 30.52 -14.63
CA PHE A 330 -12.51 30.79 -13.22
C PHE A 330 -11.51 31.75 -12.56
N GLU A 331 -10.22 31.66 -12.90
CA GLU A 331 -9.18 32.56 -12.38
C GLU A 331 -9.38 33.99 -12.92
N THR A 332 -9.73 34.11 -14.21
CA THR A 332 -10.11 35.40 -14.80
C THR A 332 -11.35 35.96 -14.11
N ALA A 333 -12.38 35.14 -13.89
CA ALA A 333 -13.60 35.54 -13.19
C ALA A 333 -13.30 36.04 -11.76
N ASP A 334 -12.48 35.30 -10.99
CA ASP A 334 -12.09 35.69 -9.63
C ASP A 334 -11.41 37.07 -9.59
N SER A 335 -10.47 37.31 -10.51
CA SER A 335 -9.80 38.61 -10.63
C SER A 335 -10.76 39.75 -10.98
N TYR A 336 -11.82 39.47 -11.75
CA TYR A 336 -12.84 40.46 -12.07
C TYR A 336 -13.76 40.73 -10.89
N PHE A 337 -14.04 39.72 -10.05
CA PHE A 337 -14.75 39.92 -8.79
C PHE A 337 -13.94 40.72 -7.79
N ASP A 338 -12.61 40.57 -7.73
CA ASP A 338 -11.75 41.46 -6.93
C ASP A 338 -11.81 42.91 -7.41
N LYS A 339 -11.77 43.15 -8.73
CA LYS A 339 -11.96 44.50 -9.30
C LYS A 339 -13.34 45.10 -8.96
N ILE A 340 -14.37 44.28 -8.81
CA ILE A 340 -15.70 44.74 -8.38
C ILE A 340 -15.67 45.11 -6.90
N LEU A 341 -15.01 44.32 -6.07
CA LEU A 341 -14.85 44.57 -4.63
C LEU A 341 -13.95 45.78 -4.33
N ASP A 342 -12.98 46.07 -5.19
CA ASP A 342 -12.18 47.31 -5.13
C ASP A 342 -13.04 48.56 -5.36
N ILE A 343 -14.11 48.44 -6.17
CA ILE A 343 -15.07 49.53 -6.44
C ILE A 343 -16.14 49.60 -5.36
N ASP A 344 -16.66 48.45 -4.93
CA ASP A 344 -17.68 48.33 -3.90
C ASP A 344 -17.48 47.03 -3.11
N ILE A 345 -16.87 47.20 -1.94
CA ILE A 345 -16.56 46.12 -1.01
C ILE A 345 -17.82 45.42 -0.45
N GLU A 346 -19.00 46.01 -0.63
CA GLU A 346 -20.29 45.47 -0.18
C GLU A 346 -21.10 44.83 -1.34
N ASP A 347 -20.52 44.61 -2.53
CA ASP A 347 -21.27 43.91 -3.59
C ASP A 347 -21.42 42.41 -3.28
N SER A 348 -22.65 42.00 -2.94
CA SER A 348 -23.00 40.61 -2.63
C SER A 348 -22.76 39.63 -3.78
N ARG A 349 -22.94 40.08 -5.03
CA ARG A 349 -22.78 39.26 -6.24
C ARG A 349 -21.31 38.95 -6.48
N ALA A 350 -20.42 39.88 -6.15
CA ALA A 350 -18.99 39.63 -6.24
C ALA A 350 -18.55 38.52 -5.27
N TYR A 351 -19.05 38.53 -4.03
CA TYR A 351 -18.75 37.45 -3.09
C TYR A 351 -19.33 36.09 -3.52
N ILE A 352 -20.55 36.03 -4.06
CA ILE A 352 -21.05 34.79 -4.66
C ILE A 352 -20.23 34.38 -5.88
N GLY A 353 -19.86 35.34 -6.73
CA GLY A 353 -18.99 35.11 -7.88
C GLY A 353 -17.65 34.49 -7.49
N LYS A 354 -17.01 34.99 -6.42
CA LYS A 354 -15.78 34.39 -5.87
C LYS A 354 -16.01 32.97 -5.35
N LEU A 355 -17.14 32.71 -4.68
CA LEU A 355 -17.52 31.35 -4.27
C LEU A 355 -17.68 30.41 -5.49
N LEU A 356 -18.32 30.90 -6.56
CA LEU A 356 -18.46 30.14 -7.81
C LEU A 356 -17.10 29.85 -8.45
N ALA A 357 -16.21 30.84 -8.52
CA ALA A 357 -14.86 30.67 -9.05
C ALA A 357 -14.04 29.68 -8.19
N GLU A 358 -14.05 29.82 -6.87
CA GLU A 358 -13.35 28.92 -5.93
C GLU A 358 -13.86 27.47 -6.06
N CYS A 359 -15.15 27.29 -6.28
CA CYS A 359 -15.79 25.99 -6.47
C CYS A 359 -15.85 25.52 -7.94
N LYS A 360 -15.29 26.28 -8.88
CA LYS A 360 -15.30 26.02 -10.34
C LYS A 360 -16.70 25.77 -10.91
N LEU A 361 -17.68 26.54 -10.44
CA LEU A 361 -19.08 26.50 -10.86
C LEU A 361 -19.35 27.55 -11.92
N ARG A 362 -20.19 27.19 -12.91
CA ARG A 362 -20.48 28.09 -14.04
C ARG A 362 -21.64 29.05 -13.78
N ASN A 363 -22.48 28.76 -12.79
CA ASN A 363 -23.63 29.57 -12.42
C ASN A 363 -24.06 29.29 -10.96
N GLU A 364 -24.86 30.20 -10.41
CA GLU A 364 -25.36 30.13 -9.02
C GLU A 364 -26.20 28.88 -8.75
N GLU A 365 -26.93 28.40 -9.77
CA GLU A 365 -27.81 27.25 -9.61
C GLU A 365 -27.07 25.94 -9.36
N GLU A 366 -25.79 25.85 -9.75
CA GLU A 366 -24.95 24.69 -9.48
C GLU A 366 -24.52 24.58 -8.02
N ILE A 367 -24.64 25.64 -7.21
CA ILE A 367 -24.33 25.63 -5.78
C ILE A 367 -25.12 24.52 -5.07
N ARG A 368 -26.38 24.30 -5.47
CA ARG A 368 -27.26 23.25 -4.90
C ARG A 368 -26.68 21.84 -5.01
N ASN A 369 -25.73 21.63 -5.92
CA ASN A 369 -25.13 20.33 -6.21
C ASN A 369 -23.81 20.10 -5.45
N LEU A 370 -23.28 21.09 -4.74
CA LEU A 370 -22.02 20.98 -4.01
C LEU A 370 -22.09 19.89 -2.93
N PRO A 371 -21.01 19.10 -2.74
CA PRO A 371 -21.02 17.94 -1.84
C PRO A 371 -21.13 18.32 -0.36
N GLN A 372 -20.86 19.58 -0.01
CA GLN A 372 -20.94 20.11 1.34
C GLN A 372 -21.66 21.45 1.37
N THR A 373 -22.20 21.80 2.53
CA THR A 373 -22.87 23.08 2.73
C THR A 373 -21.87 24.23 2.63
N VAL A 374 -22.34 25.38 2.16
CA VAL A 374 -21.53 26.60 2.05
C VAL A 374 -21.73 27.53 3.25
N THR A 375 -22.46 27.09 4.27
CA THR A 375 -22.76 27.87 5.48
C THR A 375 -21.51 28.45 6.14
N ASP A 376 -20.41 27.69 6.14
CA ASP A 376 -19.17 28.12 6.77
C ASP A 376 -18.20 28.87 5.88
N ASP A 377 -18.48 28.93 4.57
CA ASP A 377 -17.62 29.58 3.61
C ASP A 377 -17.52 31.10 3.84
N LYS A 378 -16.29 31.62 3.70
CA LYS A 378 -15.97 33.03 3.97
C LYS A 378 -16.68 33.97 3.00
N ASN A 379 -16.81 33.58 1.74
CA ASN A 379 -17.41 34.38 0.67
C ASN A 379 -18.92 34.29 0.76
N PHE A 380 -19.48 33.10 1.04
CA PHE A 380 -20.91 32.93 1.30
C PHE A 380 -21.40 33.77 2.50
N LYS A 381 -20.66 33.75 3.62
CA LYS A 381 -20.98 34.59 4.79
C LYS A 381 -21.02 36.08 4.45
N LYS A 382 -20.09 36.56 3.63
CA LYS A 382 -20.04 37.97 3.17
C LYS A 382 -21.14 38.28 2.16
N ALA A 383 -21.42 37.38 1.23
CA ALA A 383 -22.53 37.50 0.28
C ALA A 383 -23.86 37.68 1.01
N ILE A 384 -24.16 36.82 2.00
CA ILE A 384 -25.38 36.92 2.82
C ILE A 384 -25.42 38.23 3.63
N ARG A 385 -24.27 38.68 4.14
CA ARG A 385 -24.17 39.91 4.95
C ARG A 385 -24.52 41.16 4.15
N PHE A 386 -24.12 41.23 2.89
CA PHE A 386 -24.31 42.41 2.04
C PHE A 386 -25.45 42.25 1.01
N ALA A 387 -26.12 41.11 0.98
CA ALA A 387 -27.23 40.83 0.07
C ALA A 387 -28.49 41.67 0.37
N THR A 388 -29.22 42.03 -0.68
CA THR A 388 -30.61 42.50 -0.53
C THR A 388 -31.51 41.39 0.03
N PRO A 389 -32.70 41.69 0.58
CA PRO A 389 -33.63 40.67 1.06
C PRO A 389 -33.92 39.57 0.02
N GLU A 390 -34.04 39.94 -1.26
CA GLU A 390 -34.30 39.02 -2.37
C GLU A 390 -33.10 38.11 -2.65
N GLN A 391 -31.89 38.69 -2.73
CA GLN A 391 -30.65 37.95 -2.96
C GLN A 391 -30.36 36.98 -1.80
N LYS A 392 -30.57 37.45 -0.57
CA LYS A 392 -30.39 36.63 0.63
C LYS A 392 -31.30 35.42 0.63
N ALA A 393 -32.59 35.63 0.31
CA ALA A 393 -33.55 34.53 0.20
C ALA A 393 -33.15 33.52 -0.89
N HIS A 394 -32.60 33.99 -2.02
CA HIS A 394 -32.10 33.12 -3.08
C HIS A 394 -30.89 32.28 -2.63
N TYR A 395 -29.87 32.89 -2.04
CA TYR A 395 -28.66 32.20 -1.58
C TYR A 395 -28.95 31.21 -0.45
N GLU A 396 -29.84 31.57 0.48
CA GLU A 396 -30.29 30.65 1.55
C GLU A 396 -31.06 29.46 0.98
N ALA A 397 -31.88 29.65 -0.07
CA ALA A 397 -32.59 28.56 -0.73
C ALA A 397 -31.62 27.58 -1.42
N LEU A 398 -30.58 28.08 -2.07
CA LEU A 398 -29.54 27.26 -2.71
C LEU A 398 -28.80 26.40 -1.67
N ASN A 399 -28.36 26.98 -0.57
CA ASN A 399 -27.70 26.24 0.52
C ASN A 399 -28.68 25.28 1.23
N GLY A 400 -29.96 25.67 1.36
CA GLY A 400 -31.00 24.82 1.92
C GLY A 400 -31.25 23.55 1.09
N ALA A 401 -31.15 23.64 -0.24
CA ALA A 401 -31.24 22.47 -1.12
C ALA A 401 -30.08 21.48 -0.90
N ILE A 402 -28.86 21.97 -0.62
CA ILE A 402 -27.71 21.13 -0.27
C ILE A 402 -27.99 20.37 1.03
N VAL A 403 -28.45 21.08 2.07
CA VAL A 403 -28.79 20.49 3.38
C VAL A 403 -29.83 19.38 3.22
N ALA A 404 -30.92 19.66 2.51
CA ALA A 404 -31.99 18.69 2.28
C ALA A 404 -31.49 17.42 1.57
N ARG A 405 -30.63 17.57 0.54
CA ARG A 405 -30.03 16.43 -0.16
C ARG A 405 -29.12 15.60 0.75
N ILE A 406 -28.23 16.25 1.50
CA ILE A 406 -27.32 15.56 2.42
C ILE A 406 -28.10 14.82 3.52
N GLU A 407 -29.18 15.41 4.03
CA GLU A 407 -30.05 14.76 5.01
C GLU A 407 -30.79 13.55 4.42
N GLU A 408 -31.25 13.65 3.17
CA GLU A 408 -31.84 12.54 2.43
C GLU A 408 -30.86 11.38 2.26
N GLU A 409 -29.66 11.66 1.74
CA GLU A 409 -28.61 10.65 1.54
C GLU A 409 -28.22 9.98 2.85
N LYS A 410 -28.10 10.74 3.94
CA LYS A 410 -27.84 10.19 5.28
C LYS A 410 -28.95 9.25 5.75
N ARG A 411 -30.21 9.58 5.46
CA ARG A 411 -31.36 8.73 5.81
C ARG A 411 -31.34 7.44 4.99
N GLU A 412 -31.11 7.52 3.69
CA GLU A 412 -31.02 6.35 2.81
C GLU A 412 -29.88 5.40 3.25
N ILE A 413 -28.70 5.95 3.55
CA ILE A 413 -27.56 5.16 4.04
C ILE A 413 -27.89 4.50 5.39
N ALA A 414 -28.54 5.22 6.31
CA ALA A 414 -28.94 4.67 7.60
C ALA A 414 -29.96 3.53 7.45
N GLU A 415 -30.93 3.67 6.55
CA GLU A 415 -31.90 2.61 6.23
C GLU A 415 -31.23 1.38 5.62
N GLN A 416 -30.30 1.56 4.67
CA GLN A 416 -29.53 0.46 4.08
C GLN A 416 -28.68 -0.27 5.12
N HIS A 417 -27.99 0.47 5.99
CA HIS A 417 -27.22 -0.12 7.09
C HIS A 417 -28.10 -0.90 8.07
N ALA A 418 -29.28 -0.38 8.42
CA ALA A 418 -30.22 -1.08 9.29
C ALA A 418 -30.69 -2.39 8.65
N LYS A 419 -30.98 -2.40 7.35
CA LYS A 419 -31.37 -3.60 6.61
C LYS A 419 -30.26 -4.64 6.56
N LEU A 420 -29.03 -4.24 6.22
CA LEU A 420 -27.86 -5.13 6.19
C LEU A 420 -27.56 -5.74 7.56
N LYS A 421 -27.72 -4.95 8.63
CA LYS A 421 -27.57 -5.42 10.00
C LYS A 421 -28.60 -6.49 10.35
N ALA A 422 -29.86 -6.27 10.01
CA ALA A 422 -30.94 -7.26 10.23
C ALA A 422 -30.69 -8.56 9.45
N GLU A 423 -30.27 -8.48 8.18
CA GLU A 423 -29.93 -9.66 7.36
C GLU A 423 -28.75 -10.44 7.94
N ARG A 424 -27.75 -9.75 8.51
CA ARG A 424 -26.61 -10.39 9.17
C ARG A 424 -27.03 -11.10 10.45
N GLU A 425 -27.84 -10.46 11.29
CA GLU A 425 -28.36 -11.06 12.52
C GLU A 425 -29.21 -12.31 12.22
N GLU A 426 -30.03 -12.28 11.17
CA GLU A 426 -30.80 -13.44 10.72
C GLU A 426 -29.90 -14.59 10.25
N LYS A 427 -28.90 -14.31 9.41
CA LYS A 427 -27.93 -15.32 8.95
C LYS A 427 -27.15 -15.94 10.11
N GLU A 428 -26.70 -15.13 11.06
CA GLU A 428 -25.99 -15.60 12.26
C GLU A 428 -26.90 -16.44 13.18
N ALA A 429 -28.20 -16.13 13.26
CA ALA A 429 -29.17 -16.94 14.00
C ALA A 429 -29.38 -18.31 13.33
N ILE A 430 -29.56 -18.34 12.01
CA ILE A 430 -29.70 -19.58 11.22
C ILE A 430 -28.45 -20.46 11.38
N GLU A 431 -27.25 -19.87 11.31
CA GLU A 431 -26.01 -20.61 11.45
C GLU A 431 -25.82 -21.15 12.88
N ARG A 432 -26.16 -20.37 13.91
CA ARG A 432 -26.17 -20.83 15.30
C ARG A 432 -27.10 -22.02 15.50
N GLU A 433 -28.30 -21.98 14.93
CA GLU A 433 -29.25 -23.09 15.00
C GLU A 433 -28.69 -24.34 14.28
N ARG A 434 -28.09 -24.16 13.09
CA ARG A 434 -27.45 -25.26 12.35
C ARG A 434 -26.33 -25.91 13.14
N ARG A 435 -25.44 -25.12 13.75
CA ARG A 435 -24.34 -25.63 14.60
C ARG A 435 -24.87 -26.35 15.84
N ALA A 436 -25.92 -25.82 16.48
CA ALA A 436 -26.56 -26.49 17.62
C ALA A 436 -27.14 -27.85 17.23
N ARG A 437 -27.79 -27.96 16.06
CA ARG A 437 -28.30 -29.23 15.53
C ARG A 437 -27.16 -30.23 15.25
N GLN A 438 -26.09 -29.79 14.59
CA GLN A 438 -24.92 -30.64 14.30
C GLN A 438 -24.26 -31.15 15.59
N ASN A 439 -24.01 -30.27 16.56
CA ASN A 439 -23.44 -30.65 17.85
C ASN A 439 -24.34 -31.66 18.58
N LYS A 440 -25.67 -31.49 18.53
CA LYS A 440 -26.61 -32.43 19.13
C LYS A 440 -26.56 -33.81 18.45
N GLU A 441 -26.44 -33.86 17.12
CA GLU A 441 -26.28 -35.12 16.37
C GLU A 441 -24.95 -35.81 16.68
N GLU A 442 -23.84 -35.06 16.73
CA GLU A 442 -22.53 -35.59 17.09
C GLU A 442 -22.52 -36.15 18.51
N ARG A 443 -23.11 -35.44 19.47
CA ARG A 443 -23.23 -35.91 20.86
C ARG A 443 -24.12 -37.16 20.96
N LYS A 444 -25.20 -37.26 20.18
CA LYS A 444 -26.00 -38.50 20.08
C LYS A 444 -25.17 -39.67 19.58
N LEU A 445 -24.33 -39.45 18.56
CA LEU A 445 -23.45 -40.48 18.02
C LEU A 445 -22.36 -40.88 19.03
N GLU A 446 -21.77 -39.92 19.74
CA GLU A 446 -20.79 -40.18 20.81
C GLU A 446 -21.41 -41.02 21.93
N TYR A 447 -22.62 -40.64 22.39
CA TYR A 447 -23.36 -41.40 23.38
C TYR A 447 -23.59 -42.85 22.92
N GLN A 448 -24.05 -43.07 21.68
CA GLN A 448 -24.23 -44.41 21.12
C GLN A 448 -22.92 -45.21 21.10
N ARG A 449 -21.81 -44.61 20.63
CA ARG A 449 -20.49 -45.26 20.59
C ARG A 449 -20.01 -45.70 21.97
N ARG A 450 -20.32 -44.95 23.02
CA ARG A 450 -19.90 -45.27 24.40
C ARG A 450 -20.86 -46.26 25.08
N ARG A 451 -22.17 -46.12 24.84
CA ARG A 451 -23.22 -46.96 25.44
C ARG A 451 -23.24 -48.37 24.88
N ASP A 452 -23.17 -48.52 23.55
CA ASP A 452 -23.44 -49.80 22.89
C ASP A 452 -22.45 -50.91 23.27
N PRO A 453 -21.12 -50.67 23.38
CA PRO A 453 -20.18 -51.67 23.87
C PRO A 453 -20.48 -52.09 25.31
N MET A 454 -20.77 -51.13 26.20
CA MET A 454 -21.07 -51.40 27.61
C MET A 454 -22.36 -52.21 27.77
N ARG A 455 -23.38 -51.91 26.97
CA ARG A 455 -24.64 -52.66 26.96
C ARG A 455 -24.45 -54.06 26.42
N LYS A 456 -23.63 -54.23 25.39
CA LYS A 456 -23.25 -55.55 24.86
C LYS A 456 -22.54 -56.39 25.92
N THR A 457 -21.53 -55.85 26.58
CA THR A 457 -20.81 -56.53 27.65
C THR A 457 -21.73 -56.86 28.83
N LEU A 458 -22.66 -55.97 29.19
CA LEU A 458 -23.64 -56.24 30.24
C LEU A 458 -24.53 -57.45 29.89
N LEU A 459 -25.01 -57.54 28.65
CA LEU A 459 -25.80 -58.68 28.17
C LEU A 459 -24.99 -59.99 28.19
N GLU A 460 -23.72 -59.95 27.80
CA GLU A 460 -22.81 -61.11 27.85
C GLU A 460 -22.60 -61.59 29.30
N VAL A 461 -22.35 -60.67 30.23
CA VAL A 461 -22.20 -60.96 31.68
C VAL A 461 -23.49 -61.57 32.25
N GLN A 462 -24.66 -61.01 31.89
CA GLN A 462 -25.96 -61.54 32.32
C GLN A 462 -26.24 -62.94 31.77
N ALA A 463 -25.90 -63.19 30.49
CA ALA A 463 -26.02 -64.51 29.89
C ALA A 463 -25.08 -65.53 30.55
N GLU A 464 -23.87 -65.12 30.94
CA GLU A 464 -22.91 -65.96 31.65
C GLU A 464 -23.40 -66.30 33.06
N LEU A 465 -23.96 -65.32 33.79
CA LEU A 465 -24.61 -65.51 35.10
C LEU A 465 -25.78 -66.50 35.07
N GLY A 466 -26.46 -66.63 33.93
CA GLY A 466 -27.57 -67.57 33.73
C GLY A 466 -27.16 -69.04 33.54
N LYS A 467 -25.86 -69.36 33.44
CA LYS A 467 -25.37 -70.73 33.26
C LYS A 467 -25.51 -71.55 34.56
N THR A 468 -25.92 -72.80 34.43
CA THR A 468 -26.24 -73.72 35.54
C THR A 468 -25.03 -74.19 36.36
N PHE A 469 -23.82 -74.12 35.80
CA PHE A 469 -22.59 -74.61 36.44
C PHE A 469 -21.54 -73.49 36.54
N LEU A 470 -21.67 -72.64 37.58
CA LEU A 470 -20.70 -71.59 37.92
C LEU A 470 -20.12 -71.83 39.32
N SER A 471 -18.82 -71.62 39.47
CA SER A 471 -18.20 -71.64 40.80
C SER A 471 -18.68 -70.44 41.63
N PRO A 472 -18.77 -70.56 42.98
CA PRO A 472 -19.20 -69.46 43.84
C PRO A 472 -18.37 -68.17 43.64
N LYS A 473 -17.05 -68.32 43.46
CA LYS A 473 -16.13 -67.21 43.21
C LYS A 473 -16.45 -66.49 41.89
N ARG A 474 -16.59 -67.23 40.80
CA ARG A 474 -16.90 -66.67 39.46
C ARG A 474 -18.27 -65.97 39.44
N LYS A 475 -19.25 -66.51 40.17
CA LYS A 475 -20.59 -65.91 40.31
C LYS A 475 -20.54 -64.56 41.03
N THR A 476 -19.72 -64.42 42.06
CA THR A 476 -19.53 -63.14 42.77
C THR A 476 -18.84 -62.11 41.88
N GLU A 477 -17.77 -62.49 41.18
CA GLU A 477 -17.05 -61.61 40.24
C GLU A 477 -17.96 -61.09 39.13
N LEU A 478 -18.78 -61.95 38.52
CA LEU A 478 -19.72 -61.55 37.46
C LEU A 478 -20.82 -60.61 37.98
N LYS A 479 -21.30 -60.78 39.21
CA LYS A 479 -22.28 -59.87 39.83
C LYS A 479 -21.71 -58.48 40.08
N GLU A 480 -20.47 -58.40 40.58
CA GLU A 480 -19.78 -57.13 40.81
C GLU A 480 -19.51 -56.40 39.47
N GLN A 481 -19.16 -57.15 38.42
CA GLN A 481 -19.04 -56.62 37.07
C GLN A 481 -20.38 -56.10 36.53
N GLU A 482 -21.48 -56.84 36.75
CA GLU A 482 -22.83 -56.41 36.35
C GLU A 482 -23.24 -55.09 37.04
N GLU A 483 -23.03 -54.96 38.35
CA GLU A 483 -23.34 -53.74 39.10
C GLU A 483 -22.46 -52.55 38.67
N THR A 484 -21.21 -52.80 38.34
CA THR A 484 -20.29 -51.77 37.85
C THR A 484 -20.72 -51.28 36.47
N LEU A 485 -21.09 -52.17 35.55
CA LEU A 485 -21.60 -51.81 34.24
C LEU A 485 -22.92 -51.04 34.31
N LYS A 486 -23.84 -51.43 35.21
CA LYS A 486 -25.10 -50.70 35.46
C LYS A 486 -24.86 -49.28 35.98
N ARG A 487 -23.92 -49.12 36.93
CA ARG A 487 -23.52 -47.78 37.43
C ARG A 487 -22.91 -46.93 36.32
N ASN A 488 -22.02 -47.51 35.52
CA ASN A 488 -21.36 -46.77 34.45
C ASN A 488 -22.34 -46.37 33.33
N LEU A 489 -23.32 -47.20 32.98
CA LEU A 489 -24.39 -46.85 32.05
C LEU A 489 -25.26 -45.70 32.59
N LYS A 490 -25.64 -45.76 33.87
CA LYS A 490 -26.40 -44.68 34.51
C LYS A 490 -25.63 -43.36 34.51
N ASN A 491 -24.33 -43.40 34.85
CA ASN A 491 -23.48 -42.21 34.80
C ASN A 491 -23.35 -41.66 33.38
N LEU A 492 -23.32 -42.53 32.37
CA LEU A 492 -23.29 -42.11 30.96
C LEU A 492 -24.60 -41.41 30.57
N ASP A 493 -25.75 -41.92 31.02
CA ASP A 493 -27.05 -41.27 30.78
C ASP A 493 -27.10 -39.88 31.44
N ASP A 494 -26.55 -39.73 32.65
CA ASP A 494 -26.49 -38.45 33.36
C ASP A 494 -25.57 -37.43 32.65
N ILE A 495 -24.44 -37.87 32.10
CA ILE A 495 -23.49 -37.01 31.34
C ILE A 495 -24.10 -36.51 30.02
N PHE A 496 -24.97 -37.32 29.42
CA PHE A 496 -25.61 -37.03 28.13
C PHE A 496 -27.10 -36.70 28.31
N PHE A 497 -27.51 -36.16 29.45
CA PHE A 497 -28.94 -35.86 29.70
C PHE A 497 -29.56 -34.94 28.62
N ASP A 498 -28.79 -33.99 28.10
CA ASP A 498 -29.24 -32.95 27.17
C ASP A 498 -29.52 -33.43 25.73
N ILE A 499 -29.16 -34.68 25.38
CA ILE A 499 -29.51 -35.25 24.07
C ILE A 499 -30.89 -35.91 24.04
N PHE A 500 -31.53 -36.07 25.20
CA PHE A 500 -32.84 -36.73 25.37
C PHE A 500 -34.03 -35.76 25.38
N ASP A 501 -33.79 -34.45 25.49
CA ASP A 501 -34.80 -33.39 25.37
C ASP A 501 -35.15 -33.04 23.92
#